data_AF-A0A969VPL2-F1
#
_entry.id   AF-A0A969VPL2-F1
#
_cell.length_a   1.000
_cell.length_b   1.000
_cell.length_c   1.000
_cell.angle_alpha   90.00
_cell.angle_beta   90.00
_cell.angle_gamma   90.00
#
_symmetry.space_group_name_H-M   'P 1'
#
loop_
_entity.id
_entity.type
_entity.pdbx_description
1 polymer ?
#
loop_
_entity_poly.entity_id
_entity_poly.type
_entity_poly.pdbx_seq_one_letter_code
_entity_poly.pdbx_strand_id
1 'polypeptide(L)'
;MILITNILVSIYQIILGKSIGLYFIGEKYLYVEMIGVAKQSIFGSLILRGYGLMSHPNVLGFFGVILFWLYISSKNIKQQISSIFSRESVILILISFSRTALFCFLISITKNLFSKKNSTKIFSLLILVFVLVIFFSRFAESDNYRIEDTKRFIYTYSNSKVEEKLFGIGLGQYSSYLYKNFQLANWQYQPVHNLFLQLFFEIGLIPLILIFNITYYYTSKQNESNPLKMLTE
;
A
#
# COMPACT_ATOMS: atom_id res chain seq x y z
N MET A 1 14.09 3.19 -22.64
CA MET A 1 14.25 1.72 -22.76
C MET A 1 13.66 1.00 -21.53
N ILE A 2 14.11 1.30 -20.31
CA ILE A 2 13.67 0.62 -19.07
C ILE A 2 12.16 0.79 -18.76
N LEU A 3 11.56 1.93 -19.09
CA LEU A 3 10.12 2.16 -18.84
C LEU A 3 9.25 1.33 -19.77
N ILE A 4 9.58 1.36 -21.05
CA ILE A 4 8.89 0.58 -22.09
C ILE A 4 9.00 -0.91 -21.79
N THR A 5 10.18 -1.41 -21.37
CA THR A 5 10.32 -2.83 -20.99
C THR A 5 9.44 -3.17 -19.80
N ASN A 6 9.41 -2.34 -18.74
CA ASN A 6 8.50 -2.57 -17.61
C ASN A 6 7.02 -2.58 -18.02
N ILE A 7 6.59 -1.68 -18.90
CA ILE A 7 5.23 -1.64 -19.41
C ILE A 7 4.90 -2.93 -20.17
N LEU A 8 5.73 -3.31 -21.14
CA LEU A 8 5.51 -4.51 -21.95
C LEU A 8 5.48 -5.79 -21.11
N VAL A 9 6.43 -5.94 -20.18
CA VAL A 9 6.49 -7.07 -19.25
C VAL A 9 5.25 -7.10 -18.36
N SER A 10 4.83 -5.96 -17.84
CA SER A 10 3.63 -5.88 -16.98
C SER A 10 2.35 -6.22 -17.74
N ILE A 11 2.21 -5.76 -18.99
CA ILE A 11 1.06 -6.09 -19.85
C ILE A 11 1.01 -7.59 -20.10
N TYR A 12 2.15 -8.20 -20.45
CA TYR A 12 2.23 -9.65 -20.64
C TYR A 12 1.81 -10.41 -19.38
N GLN A 13 2.34 -10.00 -18.23
CA GLN A 13 2.03 -10.60 -16.93
C GLN A 13 0.54 -10.53 -16.60
N ILE A 14 -0.13 -9.42 -16.90
CA ILE A 14 -1.58 -9.26 -16.71
C ILE A 14 -2.36 -10.18 -17.65
N ILE A 15 -2.03 -10.19 -18.95
CA ILE A 15 -2.80 -10.92 -19.97
C ILE A 15 -2.68 -12.43 -19.77
N LEU A 16 -1.46 -12.93 -19.54
CA LEU A 16 -1.19 -14.36 -19.48
C LEU A 16 -1.22 -14.92 -18.06
N GLY A 17 -1.29 -14.06 -17.05
CA GLY A 17 -1.33 -14.47 -15.67
C GLY A 17 -0.06 -15.17 -15.19
N LYS A 18 1.08 -14.95 -15.85
CA LYS A 18 2.37 -15.56 -15.50
C LYS A 18 3.56 -14.70 -15.92
N SER A 19 4.72 -14.94 -15.32
CA SER A 19 5.99 -14.33 -15.72
C SER A 19 6.41 -14.76 -17.13
N ILE A 20 7.10 -13.88 -17.86
CA ILE A 20 7.67 -14.15 -19.20
C ILE A 20 8.82 -15.16 -19.12
N GLY A 21 9.63 -15.07 -18.06
CA GLY A 21 10.87 -15.84 -17.93
C GLY A 21 12.14 -15.00 -18.06
N LEU A 22 12.04 -13.67 -17.99
CA LEU A 22 13.16 -12.74 -18.05
C LEU A 22 13.90 -12.64 -16.70
N TYR A 23 14.12 -13.78 -16.04
CA TYR A 23 14.71 -13.86 -14.70
C TYR A 23 16.12 -13.27 -14.65
N PHE A 24 16.88 -13.43 -15.75
CA PHE A 24 18.22 -12.86 -15.87
C PHE A 24 18.25 -11.33 -15.78
N ILE A 25 17.18 -10.66 -16.22
CA ILE A 25 17.05 -9.20 -16.22
C ILE A 25 16.34 -8.72 -14.93
N GLY A 26 15.94 -9.65 -14.06
CA GLY A 26 15.32 -9.35 -12.76
C GLY A 26 13.81 -9.53 -12.72
N GLU A 27 13.17 -10.17 -13.72
CA GLU A 27 11.78 -10.57 -13.58
C GLU A 27 11.63 -11.60 -12.45
N LYS A 28 10.53 -11.53 -11.68
CA LYS A 28 10.20 -12.53 -10.66
C LYS A 28 9.42 -13.69 -11.28
N TYR A 29 9.66 -14.92 -10.83
CA TYR A 29 8.80 -16.06 -11.13
C TYR A 29 7.41 -15.84 -10.52
N LEU A 30 6.38 -15.78 -11.36
CA LEU A 30 5.02 -15.41 -10.98
C LEU A 30 4.01 -16.24 -11.78
N TYR A 31 2.92 -16.63 -11.13
CA TYR A 31 1.72 -17.17 -11.78
C TYR A 31 0.48 -16.82 -10.94
N VAL A 32 -0.69 -16.69 -11.58
CA VAL A 32 -1.93 -16.18 -10.93
C VAL A 32 -2.37 -17.03 -9.75
N GLU A 33 -2.17 -18.34 -9.78
CA GLU A 33 -2.57 -19.23 -8.68
C GLU A 33 -1.59 -19.21 -7.51
N MET A 34 -0.38 -18.66 -7.70
CA MET A 34 0.66 -18.65 -6.69
C MET A 34 0.20 -17.91 -5.42
N ILE A 35 0.46 -18.52 -4.28
CA ILE A 35 0.19 -17.92 -2.98
C ILE A 35 1.16 -16.74 -2.76
N GLY A 36 0.66 -15.64 -2.20
CA GLY A 36 1.47 -14.44 -1.93
C GLY A 36 1.77 -13.58 -3.16
N VAL A 37 1.19 -13.89 -4.33
CA VAL A 37 1.22 -13.01 -5.50
C VAL A 37 0.05 -12.03 -5.45
N ALA A 38 0.34 -10.79 -5.79
CA ALA A 38 -0.62 -9.69 -5.79
C ALA A 38 -1.55 -9.83 -6.99
N LYS A 39 -2.83 -10.06 -6.70
CA LYS A 39 -3.90 -10.31 -7.67
C LYS A 39 -4.89 -9.15 -7.66
N GLN A 40 -5.63 -9.02 -8.74
CA GLN A 40 -6.77 -8.13 -8.85
C GLN A 40 -7.93 -8.95 -9.39
N SER A 41 -9.09 -8.91 -8.73
CA SER A 41 -10.31 -9.49 -9.29
C SER A 41 -11.04 -8.45 -10.13
N ILE A 42 -11.43 -8.86 -11.34
CA ILE A 42 -12.17 -8.07 -12.31
C ILE A 42 -13.28 -8.98 -12.84
N PHE A 43 -14.55 -8.55 -12.65
CA PHE A 43 -15.74 -9.32 -13.04
C PHE A 43 -15.75 -10.77 -12.55
N GLY A 44 -15.24 -11.03 -11.34
CA GLY A 44 -15.17 -12.37 -10.75
C GLY A 44 -13.99 -13.23 -11.22
N SER A 45 -13.21 -12.76 -12.20
CA SER A 45 -11.97 -13.41 -12.62
C SER A 45 -10.76 -12.82 -11.87
N LEU A 46 -9.86 -13.68 -11.38
CA LEU A 46 -8.60 -13.25 -10.76
C LEU A 46 -7.53 -13.07 -11.85
N ILE A 47 -7.01 -11.86 -11.95
CA ILE A 47 -5.88 -11.52 -12.82
C ILE A 47 -4.65 -11.18 -12.00
N LEU A 48 -3.47 -11.34 -12.59
CA LEU A 48 -2.21 -10.89 -12.00
C LEU A 48 -2.14 -9.37 -12.09
N ARG A 49 -1.61 -8.69 -11.07
CA ARG A 49 -1.26 -7.27 -11.17
C ARG A 49 0.07 -7.12 -11.93
N GLY A 50 0.30 -5.99 -12.60
CA GLY A 50 1.56 -5.78 -13.31
C GLY A 50 2.75 -5.59 -12.37
N TYR A 51 3.71 -6.52 -12.36
CA TYR A 51 4.97 -6.41 -11.61
C TYR A 51 6.07 -5.74 -12.45
N GLY A 52 6.09 -5.99 -13.75
CA GLY A 52 7.19 -5.59 -14.61
C GLY A 52 8.46 -6.33 -14.20
N LEU A 53 9.56 -5.58 -14.08
CA LEU A 53 10.84 -6.05 -13.52
C LEU A 53 10.97 -5.71 -12.02
N MET A 54 9.90 -5.27 -11.37
CA MET A 54 9.91 -4.89 -9.96
C MET A 54 9.56 -6.08 -9.06
N SER A 55 9.99 -6.02 -7.80
CA SER A 55 9.72 -7.06 -6.81
C SER A 55 8.24 -7.18 -6.43
N HIS A 56 7.48 -6.10 -6.59
CA HIS A 56 6.06 -6.02 -6.25
C HIS A 56 5.34 -4.94 -7.09
N PRO A 57 4.06 -5.09 -7.45
CA PRO A 57 3.32 -4.10 -8.24
C PRO A 57 3.23 -2.74 -7.55
N ASN A 58 3.09 -2.69 -6.22
CA ASN A 58 3.11 -1.41 -5.50
C ASN A 58 4.42 -0.63 -5.73
N VAL A 59 5.55 -1.31 -5.82
CA VAL A 59 6.85 -0.68 -6.11
C VAL A 59 6.85 -0.11 -7.53
N LEU A 60 6.32 -0.85 -8.50
CA LEU A 60 6.14 -0.37 -9.88
C LEU A 60 5.25 0.88 -9.93
N GLY A 61 4.14 0.87 -9.19
CA GLY A 61 3.23 2.01 -9.08
C GLY A 61 3.92 3.23 -8.48
N PHE A 62 4.63 3.07 -7.36
CA PHE A 62 5.38 4.16 -6.73
C PHE A 62 6.53 4.68 -7.61
N PHE A 63 7.20 3.80 -8.36
CA PHE A 63 8.18 4.21 -9.35
C PHE A 63 7.54 5.12 -10.41
N GLY A 64 6.35 4.78 -10.90
CA GLY A 64 5.55 5.66 -11.74
C GLY A 64 5.23 7.01 -11.07
N VAL A 65 4.80 7.02 -9.81
CA VAL A 65 4.51 8.26 -9.06
C VAL A 65 5.75 9.16 -8.98
N ILE A 66 6.92 8.60 -8.67
CA ILE A 66 8.18 9.36 -8.57
C ILE A 66 8.52 9.98 -9.92
N LEU A 67 8.42 9.22 -11.02
CA LEU A 67 8.69 9.74 -12.36
C LEU A 67 7.73 10.87 -12.74
N PHE A 68 6.44 10.71 -12.41
CA PHE A 68 5.45 11.75 -12.63
C PHE A 68 5.73 13.02 -11.81
N TRP A 69 6.17 12.85 -10.57
CA TRP A 69 6.52 13.95 -9.69
C TRP A 69 7.78 14.70 -10.17
N LEU A 70 8.79 13.97 -10.62
CA LEU A 70 9.98 14.55 -11.25
C LEU A 70 9.63 15.32 -12.52
N TYR A 71 8.72 14.78 -13.34
CA TYR A 71 8.18 15.48 -14.51
C TYR A 71 7.59 16.85 -14.13
N ILE A 72 6.66 16.89 -13.17
CA ILE A 72 6.02 18.14 -12.72
C ILE A 72 7.04 19.12 -12.14
N SER A 73 8.07 18.61 -11.46
CA SER A 73 9.07 19.43 -10.78
C SER A 73 10.16 19.95 -11.73
N SER A 74 10.31 19.35 -12.91
CA SER A 74 11.37 19.67 -13.85
C SER A 74 11.05 20.91 -14.71
N LYS A 75 11.59 22.07 -14.33
CA LYS A 75 11.44 23.31 -15.11
C LYS A 75 12.35 23.40 -16.35
N ASN A 76 13.46 22.66 -16.37
CA ASN A 76 14.54 22.80 -17.36
C ASN A 76 14.70 21.61 -18.33
N ILE A 77 13.81 20.61 -18.28
CA ILE A 77 13.86 19.47 -19.20
C ILE A 77 13.11 19.83 -20.49
N LYS A 78 13.66 19.44 -21.65
CA LYS A 78 12.99 19.63 -22.96
C LYS A 78 11.56 19.10 -22.87
N GLN A 79 10.59 19.95 -23.22
CA GLN A 79 9.17 19.69 -23.02
C GLN A 79 8.67 18.39 -23.65
N GLN A 80 9.25 17.99 -24.79
CA GLN A 80 8.94 16.72 -25.47
C GLN A 80 9.40 15.49 -24.67
N ILE A 81 10.62 15.51 -24.14
CA ILE A 81 11.17 14.42 -23.32
C ILE A 81 10.32 14.29 -22.05
N SER A 82 10.06 15.43 -21.41
CA SER A 82 9.22 15.55 -20.22
C SER A 82 7.83 14.93 -20.45
N SER A 83 7.19 15.23 -21.59
CA SER A 83 5.86 14.69 -21.94
C SER A 83 5.82 13.18 -22.19
N ILE A 84 6.92 12.55 -22.61
CA ILE A 84 6.96 11.09 -22.81
C ILE A 84 7.02 10.39 -21.45
N PHE A 85 7.89 10.86 -20.55
CA PHE A 85 8.00 10.33 -19.19
C PHE A 85 6.69 10.43 -18.40
N SER A 86 5.94 11.53 -18.59
CA SER A 86 4.64 11.68 -17.92
C SER A 86 3.62 10.64 -18.40
N ARG A 87 3.56 10.34 -19.70
CA ARG A 87 2.65 9.31 -20.24
C ARG A 87 3.00 7.92 -19.72
N GLU A 88 4.26 7.54 -19.78
CA GLU A 88 4.75 6.23 -19.32
C GLU A 88 4.50 6.04 -17.82
N SER A 89 4.73 7.09 -17.03
CA SER A 89 4.48 7.05 -15.58
C SER A 89 3.02 6.76 -15.22
N VAL A 90 2.06 7.38 -15.92
CA VAL A 90 0.62 7.13 -15.72
C VAL A 90 0.25 5.70 -16.06
N ILE A 91 0.79 5.16 -17.16
CA ILE A 91 0.56 3.76 -17.57
C ILE A 91 1.06 2.81 -16.48
N LEU A 92 2.27 3.02 -15.96
CA LEU A 92 2.84 2.20 -14.88
C LEU A 92 1.99 2.23 -13.61
N ILE A 93 1.51 3.40 -13.20
CA ILE A 93 0.64 3.55 -12.02
C ILE A 93 -0.65 2.74 -12.21
N LEU A 94 -1.31 2.86 -13.37
CA LEU A 94 -2.58 2.18 -13.64
C LEU A 94 -2.42 0.66 -13.70
N ILE A 95 -1.44 0.18 -14.46
CA ILE A 95 -1.15 -1.25 -14.65
C ILE A 95 -0.70 -1.93 -13.34
N SER A 96 -0.09 -1.17 -12.42
CA SER A 96 0.26 -1.70 -11.11
C SER A 96 -0.95 -2.04 -10.24
N PHE A 97 -2.14 -1.49 -10.52
CA PHE A 97 -3.32 -1.55 -9.65
C PHE A 97 -3.03 -1.15 -8.18
N SER A 98 -2.02 -0.30 -7.95
CA SER A 98 -1.64 0.10 -6.60
C SER A 98 -2.50 1.27 -6.11
N ARG A 99 -3.39 0.96 -5.16
CA ARG A 99 -4.27 1.95 -4.48
C ARG A 99 -3.46 3.11 -3.88
N THR A 100 -2.34 2.79 -3.21
CA THR A 100 -1.46 3.79 -2.59
C THR A 100 -0.75 4.65 -3.64
N ALA A 101 -0.28 4.05 -4.73
CA ALA A 101 0.35 4.82 -5.81
C ALA A 101 -0.64 5.76 -6.49
N LEU A 102 -1.88 5.30 -6.75
CA LEU A 102 -2.95 6.15 -7.28
C LEU A 102 -3.28 7.30 -6.34
N PHE A 103 -3.37 7.05 -5.04
CA PHE A 103 -3.58 8.10 -4.05
C PHE A 103 -2.45 9.16 -4.08
N CYS A 104 -1.19 8.73 -4.06
CA CYS A 104 -0.05 9.65 -4.13
C CYS A 104 0.02 10.42 -5.46
N PHE A 105 -0.36 9.78 -6.57
CA PHE A 105 -0.47 10.41 -7.88
C PHE A 105 -1.52 11.53 -7.87
N LEU A 106 -2.70 11.27 -7.29
CA LEU A 106 -3.76 12.26 -7.18
C LEU A 106 -3.32 13.48 -6.37
N ILE A 107 -2.65 13.26 -5.23
CA ILE A 107 -2.04 14.35 -4.42
C ILE A 107 -1.03 15.15 -5.24
N SER A 108 -0.21 14.47 -6.06
CA SER A 108 0.79 15.13 -6.89
C SER A 108 0.15 16.06 -7.94
N ILE A 109 -1.00 15.66 -8.49
CA ILE A 109 -1.77 16.50 -9.43
C ILE A 109 -2.45 17.66 -8.70
N THR A 110 -3.07 17.41 -7.54
CA THR A 110 -3.87 18.42 -6.83
C THR A 110 -3.01 19.62 -6.42
N LYS A 111 -1.79 19.39 -5.91
CA LYS A 111 -0.85 20.47 -5.57
C LYS A 111 -0.59 21.43 -6.73
N ASN A 112 -0.53 20.91 -7.96
CA ASN A 112 -0.27 21.72 -9.15
C ASN A 112 -1.55 22.38 -9.71
N LEU A 113 -2.72 21.76 -9.49
CA LEU A 113 -4.01 22.29 -9.93
C LEU A 113 -4.56 23.39 -9.02
N PHE A 114 -4.33 23.33 -7.70
CA PHE A 114 -4.75 24.38 -6.76
C PHE A 114 -4.14 25.75 -7.06
N SER A 115 -3.08 25.80 -7.87
CA SER A 115 -2.52 27.03 -8.42
C SER A 115 -3.34 27.66 -9.56
N LYS A 116 -4.38 27.01 -10.08
CA LYS A 116 -5.13 27.45 -11.29
C LYS A 116 -6.64 27.59 -11.04
N LYS A 117 -7.25 28.60 -11.65
CA LYS A 117 -8.65 29.08 -11.43
C LYS A 117 -9.77 28.04 -11.72
N ASN A 118 -9.49 26.95 -12.45
CA ASN A 118 -10.43 25.86 -12.78
C ASN A 118 -10.25 24.58 -11.92
N SER A 119 -9.54 24.67 -10.80
CA SER A 119 -9.11 23.53 -9.98
C SER A 119 -10.23 22.64 -9.45
N THR A 120 -11.42 23.20 -9.18
CA THR A 120 -12.53 22.51 -8.50
C THR A 120 -13.18 21.41 -9.35
N LYS A 121 -13.37 21.64 -10.67
CA LYS A 121 -13.94 20.63 -11.58
C LYS A 121 -12.98 19.45 -11.78
N ILE A 122 -11.68 19.73 -11.93
CA ILE A 122 -10.67 18.69 -12.13
C ILE A 122 -10.47 17.89 -10.84
N PHE A 123 -10.52 18.54 -9.67
CA PHE A 123 -10.50 17.89 -8.37
C PHE A 123 -11.67 16.91 -8.19
N SER A 124 -12.89 17.31 -8.58
CA SER A 124 -14.07 16.44 -8.51
C SER A 124 -13.97 15.21 -9.42
N LEU A 125 -13.38 15.34 -10.61
CA LEU A 125 -13.15 14.24 -11.54
C LEU A 125 -12.09 13.26 -11.00
N LEU A 126 -11.01 13.79 -10.42
CA LEU A 126 -9.93 12.99 -9.83
C LEU A 126 -10.42 12.19 -8.61
N ILE A 127 -11.27 12.79 -7.78
CA ILE A 127 -11.95 12.10 -6.68
C ILE A 127 -12.89 11.02 -7.22
N LEU A 128 -13.65 11.29 -8.27
CA LEU A 128 -14.52 10.30 -8.89
C LEU A 128 -13.71 9.09 -9.39
N VAL A 129 -12.58 9.32 -10.08
CA VAL A 129 -11.68 8.25 -10.55
C VAL A 129 -11.09 7.47 -9.36
N PHE A 130 -10.67 8.15 -8.29
CA PHE A 130 -10.18 7.50 -7.09
C PHE A 130 -11.22 6.61 -6.43
N VAL A 131 -12.44 7.14 -6.29
CA VAL A 131 -13.59 6.44 -5.72
C VAL A 131 -13.92 5.24 -6.58
N LEU A 132 -13.99 5.37 -7.90
CA LEU A 132 -14.25 4.25 -8.81
C LEU A 132 -13.17 3.16 -8.68
N VAL A 133 -11.89 3.51 -8.64
CA VAL A 133 -10.81 2.53 -8.48
C VAL A 133 -10.89 1.82 -7.12
N ILE A 134 -11.17 2.55 -6.03
CA ILE A 134 -11.39 1.93 -4.71
C ILE A 134 -12.61 1.02 -4.75
N PHE A 135 -13.71 1.46 -5.35
CA PHE A 135 -14.99 0.76 -5.38
C PHE A 135 -14.87 -0.56 -6.16
N PHE A 136 -14.25 -0.56 -7.34
CA PHE A 136 -14.00 -1.78 -8.10
C PHE A 136 -12.97 -2.70 -7.43
N SER A 137 -12.04 -2.17 -6.63
CA SER A 137 -11.06 -2.99 -5.89
C SER A 137 -11.65 -3.68 -4.64
N ARG A 138 -12.74 -3.16 -4.06
CA ARG A 138 -13.35 -3.73 -2.85
C ARG A 138 -14.09 -5.04 -3.08
N PHE A 139 -14.60 -5.27 -4.30
CA PHE A 139 -15.22 -6.54 -4.67
C PHE A 139 -14.21 -7.64 -5.01
N ALA A 140 -12.91 -7.32 -5.00
CA ALA A 140 -11.85 -8.20 -5.46
C ALA A 140 -11.10 -8.96 -4.35
N GLU A 141 -10.96 -8.36 -3.17
CA GLU A 141 -10.42 -9.05 -1.99
C GLU A 141 -11.57 -9.85 -1.37
N SER A 142 -11.59 -11.16 -1.60
CA SER A 142 -12.56 -12.05 -0.94
C SER A 142 -12.48 -11.85 0.57
N ASP A 143 -13.62 -11.58 1.22
CA ASP A 143 -13.72 -11.47 2.68
C ASP A 143 -13.04 -12.63 3.43
N ASN A 144 -12.95 -13.80 2.78
CA ASN A 144 -12.28 -15.00 3.24
C ASN A 144 -10.81 -14.78 3.68
N TYR A 145 -10.00 -14.01 2.94
CA TYR A 145 -8.59 -13.81 3.29
C TYR A 145 -8.43 -13.00 4.58
N ARG A 146 -9.29 -12.00 4.79
CA ARG A 146 -9.29 -11.15 5.99
C ARG A 146 -9.80 -11.91 7.21
N ILE A 147 -10.79 -12.78 6.99
CA ILE A 147 -11.32 -13.68 8.03
C ILE A 147 -10.25 -14.69 8.44
N GLU A 148 -9.54 -15.29 7.49
CA GLU A 148 -8.48 -16.26 7.75
C GLU A 148 -7.30 -15.64 8.51
N ASP A 149 -6.87 -14.44 8.11
CA ASP A 149 -5.86 -13.67 8.82
C ASP A 149 -6.27 -13.34 10.26
N THR A 150 -7.53 -12.96 10.46
CA THR A 150 -8.06 -12.65 11.79
C THR A 150 -8.14 -13.90 12.66
N LYS A 151 -8.62 -15.03 12.11
CA LYS A 151 -8.63 -16.33 12.81
C LYS A 151 -7.24 -16.75 13.22
N ARG A 152 -6.27 -16.58 12.33
CA ARG A 152 -4.88 -16.89 12.60
C ARG A 152 -4.30 -15.99 13.68
N PHE A 153 -4.56 -14.69 13.63
CA PHE A 153 -4.17 -13.79 14.70
C PHE A 153 -4.74 -14.23 16.05
N ILE A 154 -6.04 -14.53 16.11
CA ILE A 154 -6.71 -14.98 17.33
C ILE A 154 -6.05 -16.25 17.86
N TYR A 155 -5.75 -17.22 17.00
CA TYR A 155 -5.07 -18.46 17.39
C TYR A 155 -3.65 -18.22 17.91
N THR A 156 -2.86 -17.39 17.22
CA THR A 156 -1.51 -17.02 17.67
C THR A 156 -1.56 -16.31 19.02
N TYR A 157 -2.45 -15.32 19.15
CA TYR A 157 -2.62 -14.53 20.35
C TYR A 157 -3.17 -15.37 21.51
N SER A 158 -4.14 -16.27 21.29
CA SER A 158 -4.69 -17.09 22.36
C SER A 158 -3.63 -18.00 22.99
N ASN A 159 -2.75 -18.57 22.15
CA ASN A 159 -1.68 -19.48 22.55
C ASN A 159 -0.41 -18.78 23.03
N SER A 160 -0.31 -17.46 22.93
CA SER A 160 0.85 -16.71 23.41
C SER A 160 0.86 -16.62 24.94
N LYS A 161 2.07 -16.47 25.50
CA LYS A 161 2.26 -16.32 26.94
C LYS A 161 1.61 -15.02 27.44
N VAL A 162 1.26 -14.99 28.73
CA VAL A 162 0.68 -13.79 29.37
C VAL A 162 1.63 -12.60 29.27
N GLU A 163 2.93 -12.81 29.46
CA GLU A 163 3.96 -11.76 29.34
C GLU A 163 3.99 -11.16 27.92
N GLU A 164 3.89 -11.99 26.89
CA GLU A 164 3.87 -11.56 25.48
C GLU A 164 2.60 -10.77 25.16
N LYS A 165 1.47 -11.08 25.81
CA LYS A 165 0.22 -10.30 25.68
C LYS A 165 0.33 -8.93 26.36
N LEU A 166 0.99 -8.88 27.52
CA LEU A 166 1.09 -7.68 28.34
C LEU A 166 2.17 -6.71 27.85
N PHE A 167 3.36 -7.20 27.54
CA PHE A 167 4.54 -6.40 27.18
C PHE A 167 4.90 -6.47 25.70
N GLY A 168 4.23 -7.34 24.95
CA GLY A 168 4.47 -7.52 23.53
C GLY A 168 5.62 -8.49 23.25
N ILE A 169 5.76 -8.83 21.97
CA ILE A 169 6.84 -9.69 21.45
C ILE A 169 8.02 -8.88 20.84
N GLY A 170 7.89 -7.55 20.78
CA GLY A 170 8.84 -6.64 20.15
C GLY A 170 8.44 -6.22 18.74
N LEU A 171 8.72 -4.97 18.39
CA LEU A 171 8.43 -4.40 17.08
C LEU A 171 9.12 -5.18 15.95
N GLY A 172 8.34 -5.50 14.91
CA GLY A 172 8.78 -6.29 13.76
C GLY A 172 9.06 -7.77 14.05
N GLN A 173 8.79 -8.27 15.26
CA GLN A 173 9.09 -9.65 15.64
C GLN A 173 7.98 -10.64 15.31
N TYR A 174 6.84 -10.21 14.76
CA TYR A 174 5.68 -11.09 14.53
C TYR A 174 6.03 -12.33 13.69
N SER A 175 6.68 -12.17 12.54
CA SER A 175 7.07 -13.31 11.70
C SER A 175 8.09 -14.24 12.37
N SER A 176 9.06 -13.67 13.09
CA SER A 176 10.06 -14.43 13.85
C SER A 176 9.42 -15.23 14.99
N TYR A 177 8.45 -14.63 15.68
CA TYR A 177 7.67 -15.26 16.72
C TYR A 177 6.88 -16.46 16.18
N LEU A 178 6.25 -16.30 15.01
CA LEU A 178 5.58 -17.39 14.33
C LEU A 178 6.53 -18.54 14.00
N TYR A 179 7.70 -18.22 13.44
CA TYR A 179 8.73 -19.20 13.08
C TYR A 179 9.23 -20.00 14.27
N LYS A 180 9.37 -19.36 15.43
CA LYS A 180 9.87 -20.00 16.65
C LYS A 180 8.83 -20.88 17.34
N ASN A 181 7.55 -20.47 17.32
CA ASN A 181 6.51 -21.06 18.16
C ASN A 181 5.49 -21.92 17.41
N PHE A 182 5.46 -21.86 16.08
CA PHE A 182 4.49 -22.60 15.27
C PHE A 182 5.18 -23.28 14.08
N GLN A 183 4.82 -24.53 13.82
CA GLN A 183 5.23 -25.25 12.62
C GLN A 183 4.23 -24.97 11.51
N LEU A 184 4.54 -23.99 10.67
CA LEU A 184 3.70 -23.56 9.57
C LEU A 184 4.41 -23.76 8.22
N ALA A 185 3.64 -23.77 7.14
CA ALA A 185 4.20 -23.75 5.79
C ALA A 185 4.92 -22.43 5.51
N ASN A 186 5.91 -22.43 4.61
CA ASN A 186 6.80 -21.27 4.40
C ASN A 186 6.06 -19.96 4.07
N TRP A 187 4.99 -20.00 3.27
CA TRP A 187 4.18 -18.82 2.94
C TRP A 187 3.33 -18.30 4.09
N GLN A 188 3.14 -19.12 5.13
CA GLN A 188 2.38 -18.70 6.30
C GLN A 188 3.25 -17.83 7.20
N TYR A 189 4.59 -17.79 7.14
CA TYR A 189 5.38 -16.85 7.96
C TYR A 189 5.30 -15.36 7.52
N GLN A 190 4.12 -14.92 7.10
CA GLN A 190 3.77 -13.53 6.84
C GLN A 190 3.07 -12.89 8.05
N PRO A 191 3.23 -11.58 8.24
CA PRO A 191 2.46 -10.82 9.22
C PRO A 191 0.96 -10.84 8.88
N VAL A 192 0.14 -10.56 9.90
CA VAL A 192 -1.30 -10.37 9.72
C VAL A 192 -1.51 -9.09 8.91
N HIS A 193 -2.38 -9.12 7.89
CA HIS A 193 -2.67 -7.94 7.05
C HIS A 193 -3.58 -6.91 7.77
N ASN A 194 -3.47 -6.84 9.09
CA ASN A 194 -4.09 -5.85 9.96
C ASN A 194 -3.03 -5.23 10.85
N LEU A 195 -2.55 -4.05 10.45
CA LEU A 195 -1.50 -3.31 11.14
C LEU A 195 -1.83 -3.08 12.62
N PHE A 196 -3.09 -2.84 12.96
CA PHE A 196 -3.48 -2.60 14.35
C PHE A 196 -3.36 -3.86 15.21
N LEU A 197 -3.79 -5.02 14.70
CA LEU A 197 -3.63 -6.29 15.41
C LEU A 197 -2.15 -6.67 15.55
N GLN A 198 -1.36 -6.45 14.50
CA GLN A 198 0.07 -6.69 14.54
C GLN A 198 0.75 -5.80 15.57
N LEU A 199 0.54 -4.48 15.52
CA LEU A 199 1.10 -3.54 16.51
C LEU A 199 0.64 -3.85 17.92
N PHE A 200 -0.63 -4.25 18.10
CA PHE A 200 -1.15 -4.66 19.39
C PHE A 200 -0.38 -5.82 20.01
N PHE A 201 -0.03 -6.84 19.22
CA PHE A 201 0.74 -7.97 19.73
C PHE A 201 2.24 -7.68 19.83
N GLU A 202 2.80 -6.88 18.94
CA GLU A 202 4.23 -6.51 18.98
C GLU A 202 4.56 -5.56 20.14
N ILE A 203 3.68 -4.61 20.45
CA ILE A 203 3.87 -3.61 21.52
C ILE A 203 3.33 -4.12 22.86
N GLY A 204 2.28 -4.94 22.86
CA GLY A 204 1.62 -5.40 24.07
C GLY A 204 0.65 -4.38 24.67
N LEU A 205 -0.20 -4.88 25.57
CA LEU A 205 -1.28 -4.10 26.16
C LEU A 205 -0.78 -2.94 27.05
N ILE A 206 0.23 -3.19 27.90
CA ILE A 206 0.70 -2.20 28.89
C ILE A 206 1.37 -1.00 28.20
N PRO A 207 2.34 -1.19 27.28
CA PRO A 207 2.96 -0.05 26.62
C PRO A 207 1.97 0.73 25.74
N LEU A 208 0.97 0.06 25.16
CA LEU A 208 -0.11 0.75 24.43
C LEU A 208 -0.95 1.67 25.33
N ILE A 209 -1.37 1.19 26.51
CA ILE A 209 -2.10 2.02 27.48
C ILE A 209 -1.25 3.21 27.93
N LEU A 210 0.04 2.98 28.16
CA LEU A 210 0.97 4.05 28.53
C LEU A 210 1.06 5.12 27.42
N ILE A 211 1.29 4.71 26.17
CA ILE A 211 1.34 5.61 25.02
C ILE A 211 0.03 6.39 24.88
N PHE A 212 -1.11 5.73 25.04
CA PHE A 212 -2.42 6.37 24.98
C PHE A 212 -2.59 7.43 26.08
N ASN A 213 -2.23 7.11 27.33
CA ASN A 213 -2.32 8.06 28.43
C ASN A 213 -1.36 9.25 28.27
N ILE A 214 -0.14 9.00 27.80
CA ILE A 214 0.86 10.06 27.54
C ILE A 214 0.35 10.98 26.42
N THR A 215 -0.11 10.41 25.30
CA THR A 215 -0.64 11.20 24.18
C THR A 215 -1.88 12.00 24.59
N TYR A 216 -2.80 11.38 25.34
CA TYR A 216 -3.95 12.09 25.91
C TYR A 216 -3.52 13.27 26.78
N TYR A 217 -2.61 13.07 27.73
CA TYR A 217 -2.09 14.11 28.62
C TYR A 217 -1.47 15.29 27.84
N TYR A 218 -0.67 15.03 26.81
CA TYR A 218 -0.09 16.10 26.00
C TYR A 218 -1.14 16.85 25.18
N THR A 219 -2.13 16.15 24.61
CA THR A 219 -3.20 16.79 23.85
C THR A 219 -4.15 17.60 24.74
N SER A 220 -4.43 17.15 25.96
CA SER A 220 -5.28 17.91 26.91
C SER A 220 -4.58 19.19 27.37
N LYS A 221 -3.29 19.11 27.69
CA LYS A 221 -2.49 20.29 28.08
C LYS A 221 -2.36 21.31 26.96
N GLN A 222 -2.18 20.85 25.72
CA GLN A 222 -2.11 21.74 24.55
C GLN A 222 -3.45 22.46 24.30
N ASN A 223 -4.58 21.80 24.56
CA ASN A 223 -5.92 22.40 24.48
C ASN A 223 -6.18 23.45 25.57
N GLU A 224 -5.63 23.28 26.78
CA GLU A 224 -5.72 24.28 27.87
C GLU A 224 -4.86 25.52 27.59
N SER A 225 -3.70 25.34 26.96
CA SER A 225 -2.81 26.46 26.57
C SER A 225 -3.25 27.23 25.32
N ASN A 226 -4.40 26.89 24.72
CA ASN A 226 -4.85 27.49 23.47
C ASN A 226 -5.57 28.84 23.75
N PRO A 227 -5.01 30.00 23.34
CA PRO A 227 -5.51 31.33 23.73
C PRO A 227 -6.94 31.63 23.27
N LEU A 228 -7.47 30.86 22.30
CA LEU A 228 -8.85 30.98 21.84
C LEU A 228 -9.89 30.49 22.85
N LYS A 229 -9.53 29.61 23.80
CA LYS A 229 -10.45 29.15 24.86
C LYS A 229 -10.50 30.09 26.07
N MET A 230 -9.40 30.80 26.38
CA MET A 230 -9.36 31.81 27.45
C MET A 230 -10.19 33.07 27.16
N LEU A 231 -10.64 33.25 25.91
CA LEU A 231 -11.50 34.37 25.50
C LEU A 231 -13.01 34.02 25.55
N THR A 232 -13.35 32.77 25.90
CA THR A 232 -14.75 32.27 25.90
C THR A 232 -15.25 31.86 27.29
N GLU A 233 -14.44 32.03 28.34
CA GLU A 233 -14.84 31.95 29.76
C GLU A 233 -14.74 33.35 30.39
#